data_AF-A0A3B9VML9-F1
#
_entry.id   AF-A0A3B9VML9-F1
#
_cell.length_a   1.000
_cell.length_b   1.000
_cell.length_c   1.000
_cell.angle_alpha   90.00
_cell.angle_beta   90.00
_cell.angle_gamma   90.00
#
_symmetry.space_group_name_H-M   'P 1'
#
loop_
_entity.id
_entity.type
_entity.pdbx_description
1 polymer ?
#
loop_
_entity_poly.entity_id
_entity_poly.type
_entity_poly.pdbx_seq_one_letter_code
_entity_poly.pdbx_strand_id
1 'polypeptide(L)' 'WTASRKEDEIAFVKTLEKYGVPVTVRDTRGREIDGACGQLAAANKA' A
#
# COMPACT_ATOMS: atom_id res chain seq x y z
N TRP A 1 9.45 -4.14 2.98
CA TRP A 1 8.22 -3.36 3.23
C TRP A 1 7.27 -4.23 4.02
N THR A 2 6.62 -3.68 5.05
CA THR A 2 5.66 -4.41 5.91
C THR A 2 4.35 -3.64 5.89
N ALA A 3 3.24 -4.32 5.57
CA ALA A 3 1.92 -3.70 5.55
C ALA A 3 1.48 -3.32 6.98
N SER A 4 0.72 -2.23 7.10
CA SER A 4 0.03 -1.88 8.34
C SER A 4 -0.98 -2.97 8.73
N ARG A 5 -1.35 -3.01 10.02
CA ARG A 5 -2.47 -3.85 10.46
C ARG A 5 -3.76 -3.31 9.85
N LYS A 6 -4.74 -4.18 9.64
CA LYS A 6 -6.00 -3.80 8.99
C LYS A 6 -6.77 -2.73 9.77
N GLU A 7 -6.72 -2.79 11.10
CA GLU A 7 -7.34 -1.78 11.98
C GLU A 7 -6.72 -0.39 11.82
N ASP A 8 -5.40 -0.30 11.62
CA ASP A 8 -4.70 0.97 11.43
C ASP A 8 -5.06 1.61 10.08
N GLU A 9 -5.12 0.80 9.03
CA GLU A 9 -5.58 1.24 7.70
C GLU A 9 -7.01 1.80 7.76
N ILE A 10 -7.92 1.09 8.44
CA ILE A 10 -9.32 1.52 8.61
C ILE A 10 -9.40 2.83 9.41
N ALA A 11 -8.64 2.95 10.50
CA ALA A 11 -8.63 4.17 11.33
C ALA A 11 -8.14 5.39 10.52
N PHE A 12 -7.13 5.19 9.67
CA PHE A 12 -6.60 6.22 8.79
C PHE A 12 -7.64 6.68 7.76
N VAL A 13 -8.27 5.74 7.05
CA VAL A 13 -9.34 6.03 6.07
C VAL A 13 -10.47 6.82 6.72
N LYS A 14 -11.01 6.32 7.84
CA LYS A 14 -12.10 6.99 8.57
C LYS A 14 -11.75 8.42 9.00
N THR A 15 -10.49 8.64 9.38
CA THR A 15 -10.02 9.97 9.77
C THR A 15 -10.06 10.91 8.57
N LEU A 16 -9.54 10.50 7.41
CA LEU A 16 -9.55 11.32 6.20
C LEU A 16 -10.97 11.62 5.71
N GLU A 17 -11.86 10.61 5.69
CA GLU A 17 -13.26 10.78 5.32
C GLU A 17 -13.99 11.76 6.24
N LYS A 18 -13.72 11.74 7.55
CA LYS A 18 -14.29 12.69 8.52
C LYS A 18 -13.93 14.14 8.21
N TYR A 19 -12.76 14.39 7.63
CA TYR A 19 -12.34 15.71 7.17
C TYR A 19 -12.79 16.04 5.74
N GLY A 20 -13.59 15.17 5.10
CA GLY A 20 -14.07 15.35 3.74
C GLY A 20 -12.99 15.13 2.68
N VAL A 21 -11.88 14.45 3.01
CA VAL A 21 -10.82 14.13 2.06
C VAL A 21 -11.17 12.80 1.35
N PRO A 22 -11.36 12.79 0.02
CA PRO A 22 -11.56 11.55 -0.71
C PRO A 22 -10.35 10.64 -0.60
N VAL A 23 -10.58 9.37 -0.25
CA VAL A 23 -9.51 8.40 -0.03
C VAL A 23 -9.91 7.05 -0.60
N THR A 24 -8.93 6.31 -1.13
CA THR A 24 -9.07 4.91 -1.51
C THR A 24 -7.86 4.12 -1.03
N VAL A 25 -8.08 2.85 -0.68
CA VAL A 25 -7.00 1.90 -0.42
C VAL A 25 -6.80 1.07 -1.67
N ARG A 26 -5.55 0.93 -2.11
CA ARG A 26 -5.19 0.09 -3.26
C ARG A 26 -4.77 -1.29 -2.77
N ASP A 27 -5.44 -2.32 -3.27
CA ASP A 27 -5.04 -3.70 -3.01
C ASP A 27 -3.61 -3.96 -3.52
N THR A 28 -2.87 -4.80 -2.80
CA THR A 28 -1.58 -5.26 -3.31
C THR A 28 -1.80 -6.25 -4.45
N ARG A 29 -1.22 -5.96 -5.63
CA ARG A 29 -1.25 -6.84 -6.81
C ARG A 29 0.18 -7.13 -7.25
N GLY A 30 0.42 -8.34 -7.78
CA GLY A 30 1.72 -8.74 -8.34
C GLY A 30 2.79 -9.05 -7.30
N ARG A 31 2.41 -9.34 -6.05
CA ARG A 31 3.37 -9.63 -4.97
C ARG A 31 4.17 -10.90 -5.25
N GLU A 32 3.50 -11.89 -5.80
CA GLU A 32 3.98 -13.21 -6.17
C GLU A 32 4.95 -13.21 -7.36
N ILE A 33 5.04 -12.09 -8.09
CA ILE A 33 5.94 -11.91 -9.25
C ILE A 33 6.92 -10.75 -9.04
N ASP A 34 7.13 -10.31 -7.80
CA ASP A 34 7.96 -9.14 -7.45
C ASP A 34 7.57 -7.85 -8.21
N GLY A 35 6.30 -7.74 -8.57
CA GLY A 35 5.73 -6.65 -9.36
C GLY A 35 4.91 -5.64 -8.55
N ALA A 36 4.75 -5.82 -7.23
CA ALA A 36 4.05 -4.82 -6.42
C ALA A 36 4.90 -3.57 -6.21
N CYS A 37 4.26 -2.46 -5.85
CA CYS A 37 4.93 -1.21 -5.53
C CYS A 37 6.06 -1.44 -4.51
N GLY A 38 7.28 -1.01 -4.84
CA GLY A 38 8.46 -1.15 -3.98
C GLY A 38 9.20 -2.49 -4.06
N GLN A 39 8.71 -3.48 -4.82
CA GLN A 39 9.43 -4.74 -5.09
C GLN A 39 10.34 -4.68 -6.32
N LEU A 40 10.13 -3.71 -7.22
CA LEU A 40 10.96 -3.53 -8.41
C LEU A 40 12.39 -3.13 -8.02
N ALA A 41 13.21 -4.13 -7.71
CA ALA A 41 14.64 -3.98 -7.61
C ALA A 41 15.21 -4.03 -9.04
N ALA A 42 15.79 -2.92 -9.51
CA ALA A 42 16.67 -3.01 -10.65
C ALA A 42 17.85 -3.90 -10.23
N ALA A 43 17.87 -5.13 -10.73
CA ALA A 43 19.04 -5.98 -10.57
C ALA A 43 20.18 -5.28 -11.31
N ASN A 44 21.08 -4.63 -10.56
CA ASN A 44 22.36 -4.21 -11.11
C ASN A 44 23.05 -5.49 -11.58
N LYS A 45 23.07 -5.72 -12.89
CA LYS A 45 23.98 -6.70 -13.49
C LYS A 45 25.38 -6.17 -13.25
N ALA A 46 26.12 -6.85 -12.37
CA ALA A 46 27.57 -6.74 -12.32
C ALA A 46 28.18 -7.28 -13.63
#